data_AF-T2GKC1-F1
#
_entry.id   AF-T2GKC1-F1
#
_cell.length_a   1.000
_cell.length_b   1.000
_cell.length_c   1.000
_cell.angle_alpha   90.00
_cell.angle_beta   90.00
_cell.angle_gamma   90.00
#
_symmetry.space_group_name_H-M   'P 1'
#
loop_
_entity.id
_entity.type
_entity.pdbx_description
1 polymer ?
#
loop_
_entity_poly.entity_id
_entity_poly.type
_entity_poly.pdbx_seq_one_letter_code
_entity_poly.pdbx_strand_id
1 'polypeptide(L)'
;MKICRICGYQIPEGEFNLLEDGWVCPRCGVGKEEFEDSTEPLGGRDPLMLIFRAMTVGLWRVLGNGSQGVTREMGSVIADNIRHGEDPLKSAADYFIEHGFAASISADTENFALNVKNCSFYGFCRSLEEDGVLLSTCPYANTAAAVLERTTGYRYRIKRNKGDHGHIIEFSRISKK
;
A
#
# COMPACT_ATOMS: atom_id res chain seq x y z
N MET A 1 -17.62 -2.72 -11.54
CA MET A 1 -16.82 -2.64 -10.28
C MET A 1 -17.45 -3.55 -9.25
N LYS A 2 -16.69 -4.08 -8.30
CA LYS A 2 -17.25 -4.78 -7.14
C LYS A 2 -17.08 -3.91 -5.89
N ILE A 3 -18.14 -3.76 -5.10
CA ILE A 3 -18.13 -2.97 -3.87
C ILE A 3 -18.57 -3.82 -2.67
N CYS A 4 -17.84 -3.73 -1.56
CA CYS A 4 -18.22 -4.36 -0.31
C CYS A 4 -19.38 -3.57 0.33
N ARG A 5 -20.51 -4.22 0.57
CA ARG A 5 -21.71 -3.59 1.18
C ARG A 5 -21.50 -3.16 2.63
N ILE A 6 -20.48 -3.72 3.30
CA ILE A 6 -20.20 -3.47 4.72
C ILE A 6 -19.33 -2.22 4.93
N CYS A 7 -18.27 -2.06 4.14
CA CYS A 7 -17.27 -1.01 4.36
C CYS A 7 -16.97 -0.15 3.13
N GLY A 8 -17.65 -0.39 2.00
CA GLY A 8 -17.47 0.35 0.76
C GLY A 8 -16.13 0.09 0.05
N TYR A 9 -15.36 -0.94 0.43
CA TYR A 9 -14.14 -1.31 -0.29
C TYR A 9 -14.47 -1.64 -1.75
N GLN A 10 -13.73 -1.04 -2.68
CA GLN A 10 -13.96 -1.18 -4.12
C GLN A 10 -12.77 -1.86 -4.79
N ILE A 11 -13.06 -2.77 -5.73
CA ILE A 11 -12.07 -3.47 -6.53
C ILE A 11 -12.59 -3.66 -7.97
N PRO A 12 -11.74 -3.49 -9.01
CA PRO A 12 -12.13 -3.76 -10.39
C PRO A 12 -12.73 -5.16 -10.56
N GLU A 13 -13.78 -5.28 -11.36
CA GLU A 13 -14.50 -6.55 -11.53
C GLU A 13 -13.61 -7.65 -12.11
N GLY A 14 -12.78 -7.32 -13.10
CA GLY A 14 -11.80 -8.26 -13.66
C GLY A 14 -10.82 -8.77 -12.60
N GLU A 15 -10.40 -7.92 -11.66
CA GLU A 15 -9.52 -8.33 -10.55
C GLU A 15 -10.28 -9.15 -9.50
N PHE A 16 -11.54 -8.80 -9.21
CA PHE A 16 -12.38 -9.54 -8.26
C PHE A 16 -12.59 -11.00 -8.67
N ASN A 17 -12.75 -11.23 -9.98
CA ASN A 17 -12.95 -12.56 -10.54
C ASN A 17 -11.68 -13.42 -10.51
N LEU A 18 -10.50 -12.81 -10.30
CA LEU A 18 -9.21 -13.51 -10.18
C LEU A 18 -8.85 -13.80 -8.71
N LEU A 19 -9.65 -13.35 -7.75
CA LEU A 19 -9.40 -13.61 -6.34
C LEU A 19 -9.57 -15.10 -6.04
N GLU A 20 -8.73 -15.66 -5.16
CA GLU A 20 -8.82 -17.05 -4.72
C GLU A 20 -10.04 -17.32 -3.82
N ASP A 21 -10.39 -18.59 -3.65
CA ASP A 21 -11.41 -19.02 -2.68
C ASP A 21 -10.93 -18.73 -1.26
N GLY A 22 -11.83 -18.18 -0.42
CA GLY A 22 -11.48 -17.76 0.94
C GLY A 22 -10.83 -16.37 1.06
N TRP A 23 -10.66 -15.63 -0.04
CA TRP A 23 -10.33 -14.21 0.04
C TRP A 23 -11.40 -13.44 0.81
N VAL A 24 -10.95 -12.55 1.69
CA VAL A 24 -11.81 -11.68 2.51
C VAL A 24 -11.50 -10.22 2.25
N CYS A 25 -12.49 -9.36 2.44
CA CYS A 25 -12.36 -7.92 2.33
C CYS A 25 -11.21 -7.41 3.23
N PRO A 26 -10.21 -6.69 2.69
CA PRO A 26 -9.05 -6.25 3.46
C PRO A 26 -9.39 -5.22 4.55
N ARG A 27 -10.55 -4.55 4.43
CA ARG A 27 -10.99 -3.52 5.38
C ARG A 27 -11.88 -4.06 6.51
N CYS A 28 -12.68 -5.10 6.27
CA CYS A 28 -13.67 -5.57 7.25
C CYS A 28 -13.77 -7.09 7.38
N GLY A 29 -12.98 -7.87 6.64
CA GLY A 29 -12.85 -9.32 6.84
C GLY A 29 -14.02 -10.19 6.36
N VAL A 30 -15.06 -9.62 5.75
CA VAL A 30 -16.17 -10.39 5.18
C VAL A 30 -15.79 -11.07 3.86
N GLY A 31 -16.47 -12.16 3.52
CA GLY A 31 -16.24 -12.90 2.28
C GLY A 31 -16.76 -12.19 1.03
N LYS A 32 -16.54 -12.84 -0.13
CA LYS A 32 -16.93 -12.32 -1.45
C LYS A 32 -18.44 -12.18 -1.62
N GLU A 33 -19.23 -12.95 -0.88
CA GLU A 33 -20.69 -12.91 -0.85
C GLU A 33 -21.27 -11.55 -0.41
N GLU A 34 -20.46 -10.74 0.28
CA GLU A 34 -20.84 -9.38 0.69
C GLU A 34 -20.50 -8.30 -0.34
N PHE A 35 -20.09 -8.69 -1.55
CA PHE A 35 -19.81 -7.78 -2.65
C PHE A 35 -20.91 -7.78 -3.70
N GLU A 36 -21.23 -6.59 -4.20
CA GLU A 36 -22.21 -6.39 -5.27
C GLU A 36 -21.61 -5.62 -6.45
N ASP A 37 -22.29 -5.70 -7.59
CA ASP A 37 -21.94 -4.92 -8.77
C ASP A 37 -22.24 -3.44 -8.53
N SER A 38 -21.24 -2.62 -8.82
CA SER A 38 -21.35 -1.17 -8.78
C SER A 38 -20.94 -0.59 -10.14
N THR A 39 -21.74 0.37 -10.58
CA THR A 39 -21.42 1.27 -11.70
C THR A 39 -20.75 2.55 -11.22
N GLU A 40 -20.61 2.75 -9.90
CA GLU A 40 -19.90 3.91 -9.38
C GLU A 40 -18.39 3.80 -9.67
N PRO A 41 -17.73 4.91 -10.08
CA PRO A 41 -16.29 4.94 -10.27
C PRO A 41 -15.54 4.70 -8.94
N LEU A 42 -14.28 4.26 -9.03
CA LEU A 42 -13.40 4.10 -7.86
C LEU A 42 -13.31 5.41 -7.06
N GLY A 43 -13.64 5.35 -5.76
CA GLY A 43 -13.79 6.50 -4.87
C GLY A 43 -15.23 6.97 -4.67
N GLY A 44 -16.23 6.19 -5.14
CA GLY A 44 -17.67 6.47 -4.96
C GLY A 44 -18.04 6.96 -3.55
N ARG A 45 -18.60 8.18 -3.50
CA ARG A 45 -19.08 8.99 -2.37
C ARG A 45 -18.11 9.40 -1.25
N ASP A 46 -16.93 8.79 -1.08
CA ASP A 46 -15.97 9.24 -0.05
C ASP A 46 -15.18 10.47 -0.56
N PRO A 47 -15.48 11.69 -0.06
CA PRO A 47 -14.85 12.90 -0.58
C PRO A 47 -13.35 12.92 -0.32
N LEU A 48 -12.86 12.29 0.75
CA LEU A 48 -11.44 12.24 1.07
C LEU A 48 -10.69 11.35 0.08
N MET A 49 -11.27 10.20 -0.28
CA MET A 49 -10.67 9.32 -1.30
C MET A 49 -10.67 9.97 -2.69
N LEU A 50 -11.70 10.74 -3.04
CA LEU A 50 -11.73 11.50 -4.30
C LEU A 50 -10.64 12.58 -4.33
N ILE A 51 -10.49 13.34 -3.25
CA ILE A 51 -9.43 14.35 -3.12
C ILE A 51 -8.06 13.66 -3.20
N PHE A 52 -7.87 12.55 -2.47
CA PHE A 52 -6.61 11.81 -2.49
C PHE A 52 -6.27 11.27 -3.89
N ARG A 53 -7.26 10.78 -4.64
CA ARG A 53 -7.09 10.39 -6.04
C ARG A 53 -6.66 11.58 -6.89
N ALA A 54 -7.40 12.69 -6.82
CA ALA A 54 -7.11 13.89 -7.60
C ALA A 54 -5.72 14.45 -7.31
N MET A 55 -5.31 14.47 -6.04
CA MET A 55 -3.95 14.85 -5.64
C MET A 55 -2.90 13.91 -6.22
N THR A 56 -3.12 12.60 -6.15
CA THR A 56 -2.16 11.61 -6.65
C THR A 56 -1.99 11.70 -8.17
N VAL A 57 -3.09 11.79 -8.91
CA VAL A 57 -3.08 11.95 -10.37
C VAL A 57 -2.47 13.30 -10.76
N GLY A 58 -2.84 14.38 -10.07
CA GLY A 58 -2.29 15.71 -10.31
C GLY A 58 -0.78 15.77 -10.06
N LEU A 59 -0.32 15.21 -8.94
CA LEU A 59 1.10 15.11 -8.61
C LEU A 59 1.88 14.36 -9.71
N TRP A 60 1.33 13.25 -10.20
CA TRP A 60 1.93 12.48 -11.29
C TRP A 60 1.97 13.27 -12.59
N ARG A 61 0.89 13.95 -12.98
CA ARG A 61 0.83 14.75 -14.20
C ARG A 61 1.84 15.90 -14.20
N VAL A 62 2.07 16.51 -13.03
CA VAL A 62 2.97 17.67 -12.91
C VAL A 62 4.42 17.24 -12.80
N LEU A 63 4.74 16.20 -12.01
CA LEU A 63 6.12 15.85 -11.67
C LEU A 63 6.62 14.56 -12.34
N GLY A 64 5.73 13.70 -12.83
CA GLY A 64 6.07 12.35 -13.29
C GLY A 64 6.92 11.62 -12.25
N ASN A 65 8.08 11.12 -12.67
CA ASN A 65 9.04 10.46 -11.77
C ASN A 65 9.54 11.35 -10.61
N GLY A 66 9.48 12.67 -10.73
CA GLY A 66 9.82 13.60 -9.64
C GLY A 66 8.91 13.44 -8.42
N SER A 67 7.70 12.89 -8.59
CA SER A 67 6.78 12.56 -7.48
C SER A 67 7.37 11.54 -6.50
N GLN A 68 8.39 10.77 -6.91
CA GLN A 68 9.07 9.80 -6.03
C GLN A 68 9.64 10.46 -4.78
N GLY A 69 10.22 11.67 -4.91
CA GLY A 69 10.74 12.42 -3.77
C GLY A 69 9.65 12.77 -2.75
N VAL A 70 8.48 13.21 -3.24
CA VAL A 70 7.32 13.51 -2.38
C VAL A 70 6.81 12.25 -1.69
N THR A 71 6.72 11.13 -2.41
CA THR A 71 6.26 9.86 -1.82
C THR A 71 7.25 9.28 -0.82
N ARG A 72 8.55 9.55 -1.01
CA ARG A 72 9.59 9.20 -0.04
C ARG A 72 9.44 9.99 1.25
N GLU A 73 9.17 11.30 1.12
CA GLU A 73 8.93 12.17 2.26
C GLU A 73 7.64 11.80 3.00
N MET A 74 6.57 11.46 2.29
CA MET A 74 5.36 10.91 2.90
C MET A 74 5.67 9.67 3.78
N GLY A 75 6.52 8.77 3.29
CA GLY A 75 6.97 7.62 4.08
C GLY A 75 7.76 8.02 5.34
N SER A 76 8.59 9.06 5.23
CA SER A 76 9.33 9.65 6.36
C SER A 76 8.39 10.21 7.42
N VAL A 77 7.39 11.00 7.02
CA VAL A 77 6.38 11.58 7.93
C VAL A 77 5.59 10.49 8.66
N ILE A 78 5.19 9.42 7.97
CA ILE A 78 4.53 8.28 8.63
C ILE A 78 5.50 7.60 9.61
N ALA A 79 6.76 7.43 9.23
CA ALA A 79 7.77 6.78 10.06
C ALA A 79 8.05 7.55 11.37
N ASP A 80 7.79 8.85 11.45
CA ASP A 80 7.89 9.63 12.70
C ASP A 80 6.90 9.17 13.78
N ASN A 81 5.83 8.49 13.38
CA ASN A 81 4.81 7.98 14.29
C ASN A 81 5.04 6.52 14.72
N ILE A 82 6.09 5.88 14.19
CA ILE A 82 6.38 4.46 14.46
C ILE A 82 7.29 4.35 15.67
N ARG A 83 6.84 3.59 16.67
CA ARG A 83 7.67 3.23 17.82
C ARG A 83 8.80 2.29 17.36
N HIS A 84 10.04 2.68 17.63
CA HIS A 84 11.21 1.87 17.26
C HIS A 84 11.40 0.71 18.23
N GLY A 85 11.12 -0.52 17.77
CA GLY A 85 11.50 -1.75 18.44
C GLY A 85 12.88 -2.25 18.02
N GLU A 86 13.24 -3.46 18.48
CA GLU A 86 14.49 -4.13 18.10
C GLU A 86 14.54 -4.45 16.60
N ASP A 87 13.38 -4.76 16.01
CA ASP A 87 13.24 -5.04 14.59
C ASP A 87 12.51 -3.88 13.87
N PRO A 88 13.24 -3.09 13.05
CA PRO A 88 12.66 -1.94 12.36
C PRO A 88 11.58 -2.31 11.33
N LEU A 89 11.71 -3.46 10.65
CA LEU A 89 10.74 -3.89 9.65
C LEU A 89 9.47 -4.39 10.32
N LYS A 90 9.61 -5.14 11.42
CA LYS A 90 8.48 -5.56 12.22
C LYS A 90 7.73 -4.38 12.83
N SER A 91 8.43 -3.38 13.38
CA SER A 91 7.79 -2.15 13.89
C SER A 91 6.96 -1.43 12.82
N ALA A 92 7.45 -1.39 11.57
CA ALA A 92 6.68 -0.82 10.47
C ALA A 92 5.47 -1.69 10.08
N ALA A 93 5.64 -3.01 10.01
CA ALA A 93 4.55 -3.94 9.71
C ALA A 93 3.43 -3.84 10.74
N ASP A 94 3.77 -3.90 12.04
CA ASP A 94 2.82 -3.83 13.14
C ASP A 94 2.02 -2.51 13.09
N TYR A 95 2.71 -1.38 12.87
CA TYR A 95 2.04 -0.08 12.73
C TYR A 95 0.97 -0.09 11.63
N PHE A 96 1.28 -0.62 10.45
CA PHE A 96 0.32 -0.65 9.34
C PHE A 96 -0.87 -1.58 9.59
N ILE A 97 -0.64 -2.72 10.27
CA ILE A 97 -1.72 -3.64 10.66
C ILE A 97 -2.63 -2.96 11.68
N GLU A 98 -2.06 -2.36 12.74
CA GLU A 98 -2.79 -1.66 13.81
C GLU A 98 -3.68 -0.54 13.26
N HIS A 99 -3.27 0.11 12.16
CA HIS A 99 -4.01 1.21 11.53
C HIS A 99 -4.88 0.75 10.33
N GLY A 100 -5.06 -0.56 10.12
CA GLY A 100 -5.97 -1.10 9.11
C GLY A 100 -5.51 -0.93 7.66
N PHE A 101 -4.21 -0.70 7.42
CA PHE A 101 -3.69 -0.55 6.07
C PHE A 101 -3.67 -1.88 5.30
N ALA A 102 -3.54 -3.01 5.98
CA ALA A 102 -3.57 -4.33 5.36
C ALA A 102 -4.07 -5.36 6.37
N ALA A 103 -4.63 -6.47 5.88
CA ALA A 103 -5.05 -7.55 6.76
C ALA A 103 -3.86 -8.31 7.38
N SER A 104 -2.75 -8.43 6.63
CA SER A 104 -1.55 -9.11 7.12
C SER A 104 -0.29 -8.55 6.47
N ILE A 105 0.75 -8.40 7.29
CA ILE A 105 2.10 -8.07 6.85
C ILE A 105 3.07 -8.95 7.64
N SER A 106 3.94 -9.70 6.93
CA SER A 106 5.03 -10.45 7.57
C SER A 106 6.37 -9.81 7.25
N ALA A 107 7.21 -9.61 8.26
CA ALA A 107 8.58 -9.13 8.11
C ALA A 107 9.56 -10.31 8.03
N ASP A 108 10.41 -10.27 7.00
CA ASP A 108 11.61 -11.11 6.89
C ASP A 108 12.83 -10.22 7.15
N THR A 109 13.27 -10.24 8.39
CA THR A 109 14.33 -9.37 8.91
C THR A 109 15.70 -9.76 8.38
N GLU A 110 15.91 -11.06 8.10
CA GLU A 110 17.18 -11.57 7.58
C GLU A 110 17.41 -11.11 6.15
N ASN A 111 16.37 -11.19 5.31
CA ASN A 111 16.44 -10.80 3.90
C ASN A 111 16.02 -9.35 3.63
N PHE A 112 15.73 -8.57 4.69
CA PHE A 112 15.19 -7.22 4.59
C PHE A 112 14.01 -7.15 3.63
N ALA A 113 12.93 -7.89 3.93
CA ALA A 113 11.73 -7.90 3.13
C ALA A 113 10.44 -7.78 3.95
N LEU A 114 9.40 -7.21 3.32
CA LEU A 114 8.03 -7.21 3.83
C LEU A 114 7.11 -7.91 2.82
N ASN A 115 6.29 -8.82 3.30
CA ASN A 115 5.22 -9.43 2.51
C ASN A 115 3.88 -8.87 2.97
N VAL A 116 3.27 -8.03 2.14
CA VAL A 116 1.96 -7.41 2.39
C VAL A 116 0.91 -8.24 1.69
N LYS A 117 -0.07 -8.74 2.45
CA LYS A 117 -1.22 -9.51 1.93
C LYS A 117 -2.52 -8.77 2.21
N ASN A 118 -3.45 -8.82 1.26
CA ASN A 118 -4.75 -8.15 1.36
C ASN A 118 -4.59 -6.66 1.73
N CYS A 119 -3.94 -5.92 0.82
CA CYS A 119 -3.72 -4.49 0.95
C CYS A 119 -5.05 -3.72 0.82
N SER A 120 -5.38 -2.86 1.80
CA SER A 120 -6.60 -2.04 1.83
C SER A 120 -6.68 -0.99 0.72
N PHE A 121 -5.57 -0.78 0.00
CA PHE A 121 -5.45 0.15 -1.12
C PHE A 121 -5.25 -0.55 -2.47
N TYR A 122 -5.28 -1.88 -2.54
CA TYR A 122 -5.02 -2.62 -3.78
C TYR A 122 -5.93 -2.14 -4.92
N GLY A 123 -7.26 -2.12 -4.71
CA GLY A 123 -8.21 -1.65 -5.72
C GLY A 123 -7.96 -0.19 -6.16
N PHE A 124 -7.68 0.70 -5.20
CA PHE A 124 -7.34 2.10 -5.48
C PHE A 124 -6.06 2.23 -6.32
N CYS A 125 -5.01 1.51 -5.96
CA CYS A 125 -3.76 1.47 -6.72
C CYS A 125 -4.00 0.96 -8.15
N ARG A 126 -4.71 -0.16 -8.34
CA ARG A 126 -5.01 -0.68 -9.68
C ARG A 126 -5.73 0.36 -10.55
N SER A 127 -6.66 1.11 -9.96
CA SER A 127 -7.34 2.20 -10.70
C SER A 127 -6.40 3.33 -11.16
N LEU A 128 -5.40 3.68 -10.34
CA LEU A 128 -4.43 4.70 -10.71
C LEU A 128 -3.52 4.22 -11.86
N GLU A 129 -3.18 2.93 -11.87
CA GLU A 129 -2.40 2.34 -12.97
C GLU A 129 -3.19 2.32 -14.28
N GLU A 130 -4.51 2.07 -14.23
CA GLU A 130 -5.42 2.19 -15.38
C GLU A 130 -5.45 3.63 -15.94
N ASP A 131 -5.29 4.64 -15.08
CA ASP A 131 -5.14 6.05 -15.48
C ASP A 131 -3.74 6.42 -15.99
N GLY A 132 -2.82 5.45 -16.07
CA GLY A 132 -1.43 5.67 -16.49
C GLY A 132 -0.53 6.30 -15.42
N VAL A 133 -0.94 6.28 -14.15
CA VAL A 133 -0.11 6.71 -13.02
C VAL A 133 0.79 5.54 -12.59
N LEU A 134 2.10 5.67 -12.80
CA LEU A 134 3.06 4.68 -12.28
C LEU A 134 3.20 4.89 -10.77
N LEU A 135 2.66 3.96 -9.99
CA LEU A 135 2.68 4.04 -8.53
C LEU A 135 4.08 3.87 -7.98
N SER A 136 4.74 4.97 -7.59
CA SER A 136 5.85 4.96 -6.62
C SER A 136 5.39 5.23 -5.18
N THR A 137 4.09 5.46 -4.98
CA THR A 137 3.47 6.00 -3.77
C THR A 137 3.24 4.97 -2.65
N CYS A 138 3.72 3.73 -2.79
CA CYS A 138 3.44 2.67 -1.82
C CYS A 138 3.88 3.08 -0.40
N PRO A 139 2.94 3.29 0.55
CA PRO A 139 3.28 3.76 1.89
C PRO A 139 4.11 2.71 2.64
N TYR A 140 3.75 1.43 2.53
CA TYR A 140 4.51 0.33 3.15
C TYR A 140 6.00 0.39 2.79
N ALA A 141 6.29 0.57 1.50
CA ALA A 141 7.67 0.54 1.01
C ALA A 141 8.46 1.77 1.45
N ASN A 142 7.90 2.97 1.30
CA ASN A 142 8.61 4.20 1.63
C ASN A 142 8.80 4.37 3.15
N THR A 143 7.78 4.03 3.94
CA THR A 143 7.84 4.09 5.41
C THR A 143 8.81 3.06 5.97
N ALA A 144 8.73 1.79 5.55
CA ALA A 144 9.63 0.75 6.05
C ALA A 144 11.08 1.05 5.70
N ALA A 145 11.34 1.59 4.49
CA ALA A 145 12.66 2.08 4.15
C ALA A 145 13.08 3.24 5.05
N ALA A 146 12.23 4.22 5.32
CA ALA A 146 12.56 5.34 6.22
C ALA A 146 12.90 4.85 7.64
N VAL A 147 12.15 3.89 8.20
CA VAL A 147 12.45 3.27 9.50
C VAL A 147 13.81 2.56 9.45
N LEU A 148 14.06 1.72 8.44
CA LEU A 148 15.35 1.04 8.24
C LEU A 148 16.53 2.03 8.16
N GLU A 149 16.36 3.12 7.42
CA GLU A 149 17.41 4.12 7.24
C GLU A 149 17.75 4.84 8.55
N ARG A 150 16.75 5.15 9.38
CA ARG A 150 16.92 5.80 10.68
C ARG A 150 17.57 4.88 11.70
N THR A 151 17.18 3.61 11.72
CA THR A 151 17.69 2.64 12.69
C THR A 151 19.10 2.17 12.34
N THR A 152 19.39 1.94 11.05
CA THR A 152 20.66 1.32 10.65
C THR A 152 21.70 2.31 10.13
N GLY A 153 21.29 3.54 9.81
CA GLY A 153 22.14 4.54 9.16
C GLY A 153 22.49 4.23 7.71
N TYR A 154 21.96 3.17 7.10
CA TYR A 154 22.15 2.90 5.67
C TYR A 154 21.06 3.57 4.84
N ARG A 155 21.34 3.81 3.55
CA ARG A 155 20.32 4.05 2.52
C ARG A 155 19.89 2.71 1.91
N TYR A 156 18.60 2.58 1.60
CA TYR A 156 18.05 1.35 1.02
C TYR A 156 17.41 1.59 -0.35
N ARG A 157 17.72 0.69 -1.30
CA ARG A 157 17.02 0.54 -2.56
C ARG A 157 15.76 -0.27 -2.31
N ILE A 158 14.62 0.19 -2.82
CA ILE A 158 13.35 -0.54 -2.76
C ILE A 158 13.15 -1.28 -4.07
N LYS A 159 12.79 -2.56 -3.98
CA LYS A 159 12.23 -3.34 -5.09
C LYS A 159 10.87 -3.89 -4.67
N ARG A 160 9.88 -3.80 -5.55
CA ARG A 160 8.51 -4.28 -5.31
C ARG A 160 8.19 -5.35 -6.33
N ASN A 161 7.81 -6.51 -5.83
CA ASN A 161 7.35 -7.64 -6.63
C ASN A 161 5.84 -7.82 -6.42
N LYS A 162 5.13 -8.32 -7.42
CA LYS A 162 3.72 -8.68 -7.28
C LYS A 162 3.58 -9.85 -6.30
N GLY A 163 2.59 -9.79 -5.43
CA GLY A 163 2.16 -10.91 -4.57
C GLY A 163 0.65 -11.08 -4.65
N ASP A 164 0.12 -12.02 -3.86
CA ASP A 164 -1.30 -12.38 -3.87
C ASP A 164 -2.15 -11.26 -3.25
N HIS A 165 -2.75 -10.43 -4.12
CA HIS A 165 -3.54 -9.25 -3.74
C HIS A 165 -2.79 -8.31 -2.78
N GLY A 166 -1.50 -8.14 -3.08
CA GLY A 166 -0.53 -7.44 -2.26
C GLY A 166 0.84 -7.39 -2.93
N HIS A 167 1.90 -7.24 -2.14
CA HIS A 167 3.26 -7.07 -2.66
C HIS A 167 4.32 -7.67 -1.75
N ILE A 168 5.40 -8.13 -2.36
CA ILE A 168 6.66 -8.42 -1.66
C ILE A 168 7.58 -7.22 -1.89
N ILE A 169 8.06 -6.62 -0.80
CA ILE A 169 8.89 -5.43 -0.81
C ILE A 169 10.26 -5.81 -0.29
N GLU A 170 11.27 -5.74 -1.14
CA GLU A 170 12.66 -6.07 -0.83
C GLU A 170 13.47 -4.78 -0.64
N PHE A 171 14.34 -4.76 0.36
CA PHE A 171 15.23 -3.63 0.65
C PHE A 171 16.69 -4.05 0.54
N SER A 172 17.46 -3.37 -0.31
CA SER A 172 18.91 -3.64 -0.45
C SER A 172 19.72 -2.44 0.02
N ARG A 173 20.70 -2.66 0.90
CA ARG A 173 21.63 -1.60 1.33
C ARG A 173 22.38 -1.03 0.13
N ILE A 174 22.49 0.29 0.08
CA ILE A 174 23.24 1.01 -0.97
C ILE A 174 24.53 1.58 -0.39
N SER A 175 24.41 2.40 0.64
CA SER A 175 25.53 3.17 1.22
C SER A 175 25.21 3.55 2.65
N LYS A 176 26.23 3.69 3.49
CA LYS A 176 26.06 4.30 4.82
C LYS A 176 25.84 5.82 4.68
N LYS A 177 24.90 6.38 5.44
CA LYS A 177 24.71 7.83 5.60
C LYS A 177 25.79 8.38 6.50
#